data_AF-A0A075I874-F1
#
_entry.id   AF-A0A075I874-F1
#
_cell.length_a   1.000
_cell.length_b   1.000
_cell.length_c   1.000
_cell.angle_alpha   90.00
_cell.angle_beta   90.00
_cell.angle_gamma   90.00
#
_symmetry.space_group_name_H-M   'P 1'
#
loop_
_entity.id
_entity.type
_entity.pdbx_description
1 polymer ?
#
loop_
_entity_poly.entity_id
_entity_poly.type
_entity_poly.pdbx_seq_one_letter_code
_entity_poly.pdbx_strand_id
1 'polypeptide(L)'
;MAEYIKESENEASAGIEYIEGFDRAETVRNLLYLSELDIEKLEEFKSSPSKLIKFLNTASKNLTRRLNPSWKGESINVELRLNPGNILSVVLSDVHKDGTITNTGLLNRRAEGFKWTFSFIVNFAAETQRAELKEAILLLDEPARNLHPTQQAGISDLLKNLAGSNQVLYATHSPFMIFDYTPGNLLVVELDKKKHLSKIFYEYWKADDATLTPILYGLSKGLVGSITDRGVGYNSRPLIIVESMSDTMYLNAFDKFLQDPNISMNPLNVVPAYSKNSVLPLSIFYHTHGYNTFVLLDNDYESNQIAEQLKNNKFSDTQIIFFESGGNLLQSMEDYMITEDYLYAVNQTYEIKLRREGFTNLTKEEVLIHGKKGIVENLKAVWNEHSDDDWGEFEKEEVCRYISSKIALGAATFLTEKTRDRTRTLYRIIAERIRQYQNTTPKEQFSNES
;
A
#
# COMPACT_ATOMS: atom_id res chain seq x y z
N MET A 1 -37.46 -7.44 -30.89
CA MET A 1 -38.27 -7.91 -29.75
C MET A 1 -38.71 -9.37 -29.89
N ALA A 2 -38.89 -9.91 -31.10
CA ALA A 2 -39.23 -11.33 -31.32
C ALA A 2 -38.03 -12.31 -31.34
N GLU A 3 -36.78 -11.83 -31.31
CA GLU A 3 -35.59 -12.69 -31.43
C GLU A 3 -34.93 -13.05 -30.09
N TYR A 4 -35.42 -12.52 -28.96
CA TYR A 4 -34.84 -12.74 -27.62
C TYR A 4 -35.80 -13.46 -26.66
N ILE A 5 -36.95 -13.93 -27.13
CA ILE A 5 -37.91 -14.74 -26.34
C ILE A 5 -37.70 -16.25 -26.59
N LYS A 6 -36.79 -16.63 -27.49
CA LYS A 6 -36.69 -17.99 -28.04
C LYS A 6 -35.53 -18.85 -27.51
N GLU A 7 -35.15 -18.66 -26.24
CA GLU A 7 -34.29 -19.60 -25.50
C GLU A 7 -34.96 -20.03 -24.17
N SER A 8 -36.28 -20.31 -24.22
CA SER A 8 -37.03 -20.88 -23.08
C SER A 8 -37.43 -22.34 -23.28
N GLU A 9 -36.80 -23.08 -24.20
CA GLU A 9 -37.01 -24.52 -24.33
C GLU A 9 -35.67 -25.26 -24.22
N ASN A 10 -35.32 -25.63 -22.99
CA ASN A 10 -34.77 -26.93 -22.61
C ASN A 10 -34.61 -27.01 -21.08
N GLU A 11 -35.73 -27.08 -20.36
CA GLU A 11 -35.77 -27.63 -19.01
C GLU A 11 -35.65 -29.17 -19.12
N ALA A 12 -34.41 -29.69 -19.04
CA ALA A 12 -34.19 -31.12 -18.84
C ALA A 12 -32.78 -31.42 -18.29
N SER A 13 -32.41 -30.89 -17.13
CA SER A 13 -31.58 -31.63 -16.16
C SER A 13 -31.54 -30.91 -14.82
N ALA A 14 -32.11 -31.56 -13.80
CA ALA A 14 -31.99 -31.15 -12.41
C ALA A 14 -30.51 -31.16 -11.95
N GLY A 15 -30.07 -30.05 -11.37
CA GLY A 15 -28.79 -29.88 -10.69
C GLY A 15 -28.66 -28.43 -10.27
N ILE A 16 -28.65 -28.16 -8.96
CA ILE A 16 -28.46 -26.83 -8.40
C ILE A 16 -26.97 -26.49 -8.55
N GLU A 17 -26.60 -26.02 -9.74
CA GLU A 17 -25.31 -25.42 -10.04
C GLU A 17 -25.57 -24.20 -10.93
N TYR A 18 -25.75 -23.03 -10.28
CA TYR A 18 -25.68 -21.75 -10.98
C TYR A 18 -24.20 -21.41 -11.19
N ILE A 19 -23.68 -21.70 -12.38
CA ILE A 19 -22.29 -21.42 -12.76
C ILE A 19 -22.26 -20.27 -13.78
N GLU A 20 -21.47 -19.26 -13.42
CA GLU A 20 -20.85 -18.19 -14.22
C GLU A 20 -21.71 -17.22 -15.05
N GLY A 21 -21.75 -15.99 -14.53
CA GLY A 21 -22.26 -14.79 -15.22
C GLY A 21 -23.65 -14.43 -14.74
N PHE A 22 -23.84 -13.21 -14.22
CA PHE A 22 -25.18 -12.70 -14.00
C PHE A 22 -26.02 -12.91 -15.26
N ASP A 23 -27.21 -13.54 -15.13
CA ASP A 23 -28.12 -13.67 -16.24
C ASP A 23 -28.31 -12.26 -16.84
N ARG A 24 -27.95 -12.10 -18.11
CA ARG A 24 -28.05 -10.80 -18.79
C ARG A 24 -29.49 -10.34 -18.82
N ALA A 25 -30.44 -11.27 -18.97
CA ALA A 25 -31.85 -10.96 -18.94
C ALA A 25 -32.29 -10.49 -17.55
N GLU A 26 -31.83 -11.15 -16.49
CA GLU A 26 -32.05 -10.72 -15.10
C GLU A 26 -31.47 -9.34 -14.82
N THR A 27 -30.23 -9.10 -15.24
CA THR A 27 -29.57 -7.80 -15.09
C THR A 27 -30.36 -6.68 -15.79
N VAL A 28 -30.87 -6.96 -16.98
CA VAL A 28 -31.74 -6.01 -17.69
C VAL A 28 -33.07 -5.81 -16.94
N ARG A 29 -33.71 -6.88 -16.44
CA ARG A 29 -34.94 -6.77 -15.62
C ARG A 29 -34.69 -5.92 -14.37
N ASN A 30 -33.58 -6.13 -13.70
CA ASN A 30 -33.16 -5.41 -12.51
C ASN A 30 -32.86 -3.93 -12.83
N LEU A 31 -32.21 -3.65 -13.95
CA LEU A 31 -32.00 -2.27 -14.43
C LEU A 31 -33.33 -1.56 -14.69
N LEU A 32 -34.26 -2.21 -15.38
CA LEU A 32 -35.60 -1.66 -15.65
C LEU A 32 -36.36 -1.40 -14.35
N TYR A 33 -36.32 -2.35 -13.41
CA TYR A 33 -36.91 -2.22 -12.08
C TYR A 33 -36.34 -1.02 -11.30
N LEU A 34 -35.02 -0.89 -11.23
CA LEU A 34 -34.35 0.24 -10.56
C LEU A 34 -34.69 1.58 -11.20
N SER A 35 -34.75 1.61 -12.54
CA SER A 35 -35.13 2.81 -13.27
C SER A 35 -36.63 3.15 -13.18
N GLU A 36 -37.46 2.25 -12.63
CA GLU A 36 -38.93 2.35 -12.65
C GLU A 36 -39.47 2.49 -14.08
N LEU A 37 -38.78 1.89 -15.06
CA LEU A 37 -39.15 1.95 -16.46
C LEU A 37 -40.10 0.81 -16.79
N ASP A 38 -41.35 1.18 -17.01
CA ASP A 38 -42.42 0.31 -17.48
C ASP A 38 -42.41 0.24 -19.03
N ILE A 39 -42.27 -0.97 -19.57
CA ILE A 39 -42.18 -1.22 -21.02
C ILE A 39 -43.51 -0.88 -21.72
N GLU A 40 -44.65 -1.13 -21.08
CA GLU A 40 -45.97 -0.86 -21.69
C GLU A 40 -46.16 0.65 -21.87
N LYS A 41 -45.80 1.44 -20.86
CA LYS A 41 -45.81 2.90 -20.94
C LYS A 41 -44.79 3.44 -21.93
N LEU A 42 -43.64 2.78 -22.05
CA LEU A 42 -42.64 3.15 -23.05
C LEU A 42 -43.22 3.07 -24.46
N GLU A 43 -43.94 1.98 -24.78
CA GLU A 43 -44.62 1.80 -26.08
C GLU A 43 -45.70 2.86 -26.31
N GLU A 44 -46.55 3.15 -25.31
CA GLU A 44 -47.58 4.20 -25.41
C GLU A 44 -46.98 5.56 -25.76
N PHE A 45 -45.88 5.93 -25.11
CA PHE A 45 -45.25 7.23 -25.27
C PHE A 45 -44.39 7.36 -26.53
N LYS A 46 -44.12 6.29 -27.28
CA LYS A 46 -43.36 6.38 -28.56
C LYS A 46 -44.00 7.33 -29.57
N SER A 47 -45.33 7.44 -29.54
CA SER A 47 -46.10 8.33 -30.41
C SER A 47 -45.97 9.82 -30.03
N SER A 48 -45.41 10.14 -28.86
CA SER A 48 -45.32 11.49 -28.32
C SER A 48 -43.88 11.82 -27.85
N PRO A 49 -43.06 12.49 -28.70
CA PRO A 49 -41.65 12.74 -28.40
C PRO A 49 -41.40 13.42 -27.05
N SER A 50 -42.19 14.45 -26.70
CA SER A 50 -42.01 15.19 -25.44
C SER A 50 -42.32 14.34 -24.21
N LYS A 51 -43.36 13.48 -24.27
CA LYS A 51 -43.69 12.56 -23.17
C LYS A 51 -42.62 11.48 -23.02
N LEU A 52 -42.15 10.92 -24.13
CA LEU A 52 -41.07 9.92 -24.15
C LEU A 52 -39.77 10.47 -23.53
N ILE A 53 -39.34 11.66 -23.95
CA ILE A 53 -38.14 12.31 -23.39
C ILE A 53 -38.28 12.51 -21.88
N LYS A 54 -39.43 13.03 -21.42
CA LYS A 54 -39.68 13.22 -19.99
C LYS A 54 -39.64 11.89 -19.23
N PHE A 55 -40.25 10.84 -19.77
CA PHE A 55 -40.28 9.51 -19.16
C PHE A 55 -38.88 8.89 -19.04
N LEU A 56 -38.10 8.89 -20.13
CA LEU A 56 -36.72 8.40 -20.13
C LEU A 56 -35.81 9.21 -19.20
N ASN A 57 -35.97 10.53 -19.12
CA ASN A 57 -35.21 11.37 -18.20
C ASN A 57 -35.52 11.06 -16.74
N THR A 58 -36.78 10.80 -16.39
CA THR A 58 -37.15 10.37 -15.03
C THR A 58 -36.53 9.02 -14.71
N ALA A 59 -36.62 8.05 -15.62
CA ALA A 59 -36.05 6.72 -15.44
C ALA A 59 -34.52 6.76 -15.28
N SER A 60 -33.84 7.58 -16.09
CA SER A 60 -32.41 7.84 -16.02
C SER A 60 -31.98 8.42 -14.66
N LYS A 61 -32.71 9.41 -14.15
CA LYS A 61 -32.46 10.00 -12.83
C LYS A 61 -32.68 9.00 -11.70
N ASN A 62 -33.73 8.18 -11.78
CA ASN A 62 -34.00 7.12 -10.81
C ASN A 62 -32.86 6.11 -10.76
N LEU A 63 -32.45 5.60 -11.92
CA LEU A 63 -31.35 4.63 -12.02
C LEU A 63 -30.04 5.22 -11.48
N THR A 64 -29.70 6.44 -11.89
CA THR A 64 -28.53 7.18 -11.41
C THR A 64 -28.53 7.30 -9.89
N ARG A 65 -29.66 7.72 -9.30
CA ARG A 65 -29.79 7.88 -7.84
C ARG A 65 -29.67 6.55 -7.09
N ARG A 66 -30.14 5.44 -7.66
CA ARG A 66 -30.11 4.12 -7.01
C ARG A 66 -28.75 3.43 -7.12
N LEU A 67 -27.99 3.67 -8.17
CA LEU A 67 -26.68 3.04 -8.37
C LEU A 67 -25.53 3.76 -7.64
N ASN A 68 -25.57 5.10 -7.57
CA ASN A 68 -24.48 5.89 -6.97
C ASN A 68 -24.16 5.57 -5.50
N PRO A 69 -25.11 5.23 -4.61
CA PRO A 69 -24.78 4.83 -3.23
C PRO A 69 -23.82 3.64 -3.14
N SER A 70 -23.90 2.73 -4.12
CA SER A 70 -23.05 1.54 -4.23
C SER A 70 -21.86 1.73 -5.18
N TRP A 71 -21.80 2.87 -5.88
CA TRP A 71 -20.72 3.20 -6.80
C TRP A 71 -19.59 3.94 -6.08
N LYS A 72 -18.37 3.43 -6.19
CA LYS A 72 -17.20 4.00 -5.49
C LYS A 72 -16.22 4.59 -6.49
N GLY A 73 -15.83 5.85 -6.24
CA GLY A 73 -15.08 6.68 -7.17
C GLY A 73 -15.83 7.97 -7.49
N GLU A 74 -15.65 8.49 -8.70
CA GLU A 74 -16.46 9.59 -9.21
C GLU A 74 -17.90 9.14 -9.42
N SER A 75 -18.86 10.03 -9.13
CA SER A 75 -20.27 9.71 -9.31
C SER A 75 -20.55 9.47 -10.78
N ILE A 76 -21.41 8.51 -11.09
CA ILE A 76 -21.83 8.25 -12.47
C ILE A 76 -23.16 8.92 -12.73
N ASN A 77 -23.35 9.39 -13.95
CA ASN A 77 -24.66 9.71 -14.50
C ASN A 77 -25.04 8.66 -15.53
N VAL A 78 -26.24 8.12 -15.40
CA VAL A 78 -26.78 7.03 -16.23
C VAL A 78 -27.96 7.55 -17.04
N GLU A 79 -27.84 7.48 -18.36
CA GLU A 79 -28.87 7.93 -19.29
C GLU A 79 -29.40 6.77 -20.13
N LEU A 80 -30.73 6.64 -20.16
CA LEU A 80 -31.45 5.66 -20.96
C LEU A 80 -31.94 6.33 -22.26
N ARG A 81 -31.46 5.85 -23.40
CA ARG A 81 -31.83 6.37 -24.72
C ARG A 81 -32.56 5.31 -25.54
N LEU A 82 -33.76 5.64 -26.02
CA LEU A 82 -34.44 4.81 -27.01
C LEU A 82 -33.97 5.21 -28.42
N ASN A 83 -33.19 4.34 -29.05
CA ASN A 83 -32.66 4.53 -30.40
C ASN A 83 -33.58 3.89 -31.46
N PRO A 84 -33.43 4.26 -32.74
CA PRO A 84 -34.12 3.60 -33.85
C PRO A 84 -33.99 2.07 -33.80
N GLY A 85 -35.03 1.36 -34.22
CA GLY A 85 -35.08 -0.10 -34.13
C GLY A 85 -35.47 -0.64 -32.75
N ASN A 86 -36.04 0.20 -31.86
CA ASN A 86 -36.44 -0.15 -30.50
C ASN A 86 -35.28 -0.63 -29.63
N ILE A 87 -34.11 0.01 -29.79
CA ILE A 87 -32.91 -0.33 -29.03
C ILE A 87 -32.80 0.62 -27.85
N LEU A 88 -33.01 0.12 -26.63
CA LEU A 88 -32.72 0.87 -25.41
C LEU A 88 -31.23 0.80 -25.12
N SER A 89 -30.56 1.95 -25.15
CA SER A 89 -29.13 2.07 -24.86
C SER A 89 -28.90 2.73 -23.52
N VAL A 90 -27.93 2.18 -22.77
CA VAL A 90 -27.44 2.76 -21.53
C VAL A 90 -26.17 3.56 -21.85
N VAL A 91 -26.22 4.86 -21.60
CA VAL A 91 -25.09 5.78 -21.72
C VAL A 91 -24.63 6.16 -20.32
N LEU A 92 -23.33 6.14 -20.10
CA LEU A 92 -22.71 6.43 -18.81
C LEU A 92 -21.72 7.57 -18.99
N SER A 93 -21.67 8.45 -17.99
CA SER A 93 -20.72 9.56 -17.91
C SER A 93 -20.23 9.72 -16.48
N ASP A 94 -18.98 10.12 -16.32
CA ASP A 94 -18.38 10.38 -15.02
C ASP A 94 -18.69 11.84 -14.63
N VAL A 95 -19.06 12.07 -13.37
CA VAL A 95 -19.41 13.37 -12.80
C VAL A 95 -18.36 13.71 -11.74
N HIS A 96 -17.55 14.71 -12.05
CA HIS A 96 -16.47 15.18 -11.19
C HIS A 96 -17.01 16.06 -10.05
N LYS A 97 -16.16 16.31 -9.04
CA LYS A 97 -16.52 17.12 -7.86
C LYS A 97 -16.89 18.57 -8.22
N ASP A 98 -16.31 19.11 -9.28
CA ASP A 98 -16.60 20.45 -9.80
C ASP A 98 -17.86 20.51 -10.68
N GLY A 99 -18.55 19.38 -10.85
CA GLY A 99 -19.75 19.24 -11.67
C GLY A 99 -19.50 19.03 -13.16
N THR A 100 -18.23 18.96 -13.59
CA THR A 100 -17.91 18.63 -14.98
C THR A 100 -18.27 17.19 -15.31
N ILE A 101 -18.66 16.94 -16.57
CA ILE A 101 -19.07 15.63 -17.05
C ILE A 101 -18.09 15.17 -18.12
N THR A 102 -17.50 13.99 -17.94
CA THR A 102 -16.55 13.40 -18.90
C THR A 102 -16.87 11.94 -19.18
N ASN A 103 -16.08 11.32 -20.06
CA ASN A 103 -16.16 9.88 -20.39
C ASN A 103 -17.54 9.39 -20.81
N THR A 104 -18.36 10.26 -21.42
CA THR A 104 -19.70 9.93 -21.89
C THR A 104 -19.64 8.89 -23.01
N GLY A 105 -20.21 7.71 -22.77
CA GLY A 105 -20.17 6.61 -23.74
C GLY A 105 -21.20 5.53 -23.48
N LEU A 106 -21.44 4.70 -24.50
CA LEU A 106 -22.33 3.53 -24.39
C LEU A 106 -21.71 2.46 -23.49
N LEU A 107 -22.53 1.83 -22.65
CA LEU A 107 -22.10 0.73 -21.77
C LEU A 107 -21.42 -0.42 -22.54
N ASN A 108 -21.92 -0.76 -23.74
CA ASN A 108 -21.35 -1.83 -24.56
C ASN A 108 -19.93 -1.54 -25.06
N ARG A 109 -19.50 -0.27 -25.08
CA ARG A 109 -18.16 0.18 -25.46
C ARG A 109 -17.21 0.30 -24.27
N ARG A 110 -17.67 0.07 -23.03
CA ARG A 110 -16.81 0.08 -21.84
C ARG A 110 -15.98 -1.21 -21.76
N ALA A 111 -14.93 -1.19 -20.94
CA ALA A 111 -14.14 -2.39 -20.65
C ALA A 111 -14.99 -3.48 -19.96
N GLU A 112 -14.61 -4.75 -20.13
CA GLU A 112 -15.35 -5.88 -19.54
C GLU A 112 -15.45 -5.79 -18.01
N GLY A 113 -14.37 -5.42 -17.32
CA GLY A 113 -14.41 -5.21 -15.86
C GLY A 113 -15.39 -4.12 -15.42
N PHE A 114 -15.56 -3.07 -16.23
CA PHE A 114 -16.56 -2.03 -15.98
C PHE A 114 -17.98 -2.59 -16.15
N LYS A 115 -18.26 -3.32 -17.24
CA LYS A 115 -19.57 -3.93 -17.48
C LYS A 115 -19.93 -4.92 -16.37
N TRP A 116 -18.95 -5.70 -15.91
CA TRP A 116 -19.10 -6.62 -14.79
C TRP A 116 -19.46 -5.86 -13.51
N THR A 117 -18.70 -4.81 -13.16
CA THR A 117 -18.97 -3.98 -11.97
C THR A 117 -20.36 -3.37 -12.02
N PHE A 118 -20.72 -2.80 -13.17
CA PHE A 118 -22.02 -2.17 -13.37
C PHE A 118 -23.16 -3.19 -13.23
N SER A 119 -23.01 -4.37 -13.83
CA SER A 119 -23.99 -5.46 -13.73
C SER A 119 -24.13 -5.95 -12.29
N PHE A 120 -23.01 -6.14 -11.60
CA PHE A 120 -22.98 -6.51 -10.19
C PHE A 120 -23.76 -5.49 -9.34
N ILE A 121 -23.45 -4.20 -9.49
CA ILE A 121 -24.12 -3.13 -8.72
C ILE A 121 -25.62 -3.04 -9.05
N VAL A 122 -26.01 -3.22 -10.32
CA VAL A 122 -27.42 -3.24 -10.75
C VAL A 122 -28.18 -4.37 -10.09
N ASN A 123 -27.69 -5.60 -10.16
CA ASN A 123 -28.37 -6.76 -9.58
C ASN A 123 -28.47 -6.61 -8.07
N PHE A 124 -27.34 -6.28 -7.46
CA PHE A 124 -27.24 -6.03 -6.04
C PHE A 124 -28.24 -4.97 -5.55
N ALA A 125 -28.28 -3.80 -6.22
CA ALA A 125 -29.17 -2.71 -5.81
C ALA A 125 -30.65 -3.11 -5.97
N ALA A 126 -30.97 -3.90 -6.99
CA ALA A 126 -32.33 -4.38 -7.21
C ALA A 126 -32.76 -5.37 -6.13
N GLU A 127 -31.94 -6.38 -5.84
CA GLU A 127 -32.21 -7.39 -4.81
C GLU A 127 -32.31 -6.75 -3.40
N THR A 128 -31.43 -5.79 -3.11
CA THR A 128 -31.48 -5.00 -1.87
C THR A 128 -32.81 -4.24 -1.76
N GLN A 129 -33.24 -3.59 -2.85
CA GLN A 129 -34.48 -2.82 -2.86
C GLN A 129 -35.73 -3.71 -2.76
N ARG A 130 -35.71 -4.91 -3.34
CA ARG A 130 -36.81 -5.89 -3.23
C ARG A 130 -36.93 -6.50 -1.84
N ALA A 131 -35.99 -6.21 -0.93
CA ALA A 131 -35.85 -6.85 0.38
C ALA A 131 -35.69 -8.39 0.29
N GLU A 132 -35.27 -8.90 -0.88
CA GLU A 132 -34.93 -10.32 -1.09
C GLU A 132 -33.63 -10.67 -0.35
N LEU A 133 -32.75 -9.67 -0.15
CA LEU A 133 -31.53 -9.76 0.66
C LEU A 133 -31.78 -9.36 2.11
N LYS A 134 -32.89 -9.79 2.72
CA LYS A 134 -33.10 -9.65 4.16
C LYS A 134 -33.02 -11.04 4.79
N GLU A 135 -32.13 -11.19 5.77
CA GLU A 135 -31.87 -12.47 6.45
C GLU A 135 -31.34 -13.57 5.49
N ALA A 136 -30.65 -13.17 4.42
CA ALA A 136 -30.06 -14.08 3.44
C ALA A 136 -28.63 -14.51 3.84
N ILE A 137 -28.21 -15.67 3.32
CA ILE A 137 -26.81 -16.10 3.30
C ILE A 137 -26.27 -15.89 1.88
N LEU A 138 -25.25 -15.06 1.75
CA LEU A 138 -24.62 -14.71 0.49
C LEU A 138 -23.27 -15.40 0.40
N LEU A 139 -23.11 -16.24 -0.64
CA LEU A 139 -21.89 -16.98 -0.92
C LEU A 139 -21.27 -16.43 -2.20
N LEU A 140 -20.06 -15.90 -2.12
CA LEU A 140 -19.38 -15.27 -3.26
C LEU A 140 -17.98 -15.82 -3.42
N ASP A 141 -17.65 -16.31 -4.62
CA ASP A 141 -16.27 -16.68 -4.94
C ASP A 141 -15.61 -15.59 -5.78
N GLU A 142 -14.51 -15.03 -5.25
CA GLU A 142 -13.71 -13.96 -5.86
C GLU A 142 -14.53 -12.82 -6.51
N PRO A 143 -15.47 -12.17 -5.78
CA PRO A 143 -16.45 -11.24 -6.33
C PRO A 143 -15.84 -9.92 -6.85
N ALA A 144 -14.52 -9.77 -6.94
CA ALA A 144 -13.91 -8.57 -7.49
C ALA A 144 -12.64 -8.86 -8.32
N ARG A 145 -12.42 -10.11 -8.72
CA ARG A 145 -11.18 -10.58 -9.37
C ARG A 145 -10.75 -9.73 -10.57
N ASN A 146 -11.71 -9.28 -11.38
CA ASN A 146 -11.45 -8.57 -12.63
C ASN A 146 -11.49 -7.03 -12.50
N LEU A 147 -11.50 -6.53 -11.25
CA LEU A 147 -11.70 -5.11 -10.97
C LEU A 147 -10.40 -4.40 -10.59
N HIS A 148 -10.34 -3.10 -10.87
CA HIS A 148 -9.25 -2.25 -10.37
C HIS A 148 -9.31 -2.16 -8.83
N PRO A 149 -8.17 -2.05 -8.10
CA PRO A 149 -8.16 -1.95 -6.64
C PRO A 149 -9.17 -0.99 -6.01
N THR A 150 -9.36 0.19 -6.59
CA THR A 150 -10.37 1.18 -6.15
C THR A 150 -11.79 0.62 -6.18
N GLN A 151 -12.13 -0.14 -7.23
CA GLN A 151 -13.44 -0.75 -7.39
C GLN A 151 -13.60 -1.96 -6.45
N GLN A 152 -12.55 -2.76 -6.26
CA GLN A 152 -12.53 -3.85 -5.28
C GLN A 152 -12.82 -3.33 -3.87
N ALA A 153 -12.19 -2.21 -3.46
CA ALA A 153 -12.49 -1.55 -2.20
C ALA A 153 -13.95 -1.07 -2.13
N GLY A 154 -14.56 -0.69 -3.26
CA GLY A 154 -15.97 -0.35 -3.32
C GLY A 154 -16.90 -1.53 -3.09
N ILE A 155 -16.60 -2.68 -3.69
CA ILE A 155 -17.32 -3.93 -3.44
C ILE A 155 -17.17 -4.35 -1.98
N SER A 156 -15.97 -4.23 -1.42
CA SER A 156 -15.67 -4.49 0.00
C SER A 156 -16.57 -3.67 0.94
N ASP A 157 -16.69 -2.37 0.72
CA ASP A 157 -17.60 -1.50 1.50
C ASP A 157 -19.07 -1.90 1.34
N LEU A 158 -19.46 -2.34 0.14
CA LEU A 158 -20.82 -2.78 -0.16
C LEU A 158 -21.18 -4.06 0.60
N LEU A 159 -20.29 -5.07 0.57
CA LEU A 159 -20.45 -6.31 1.31
C LEU A 159 -20.51 -6.06 2.82
N LYS A 160 -19.69 -5.13 3.32
CA LYS A 160 -19.72 -4.70 4.72
C LYS A 160 -21.08 -4.14 5.12
N ASN A 161 -21.71 -3.33 4.27
CA ASN A 161 -23.03 -2.77 4.57
C ASN A 161 -24.12 -3.86 4.60
N LEU A 162 -24.01 -4.90 3.77
CA LEU A 162 -24.97 -6.01 3.78
C LEU A 162 -24.84 -6.90 5.01
N ALA A 163 -23.62 -7.07 5.52
CA ALA A 163 -23.37 -7.92 6.69
C ALA A 163 -24.18 -7.47 7.93
N GLY A 164 -24.71 -6.24 7.94
CA GLY A 164 -25.60 -5.75 8.99
C GLY A 164 -26.98 -6.42 9.04
N SER A 165 -27.49 -6.96 7.93
CA SER A 165 -28.79 -7.63 7.86
C SER A 165 -28.74 -9.03 7.22
N ASN A 166 -27.56 -9.49 6.83
CA ASN A 166 -27.30 -10.72 6.10
C ASN A 166 -26.02 -11.38 6.60
N GLN A 167 -25.88 -12.69 6.34
CA GLN A 167 -24.60 -13.37 6.49
C GLN A 167 -23.88 -13.38 5.15
N VAL A 168 -22.68 -12.80 5.08
CA VAL A 168 -21.88 -12.74 3.85
C VAL A 168 -20.64 -13.61 4.04
N LEU A 169 -20.48 -14.64 3.20
CA LEU A 169 -19.29 -15.47 3.12
C LEU A 169 -18.69 -15.31 1.73
N TYR A 170 -17.41 -14.96 1.66
CA TYR A 170 -16.72 -14.86 0.39
C TYR A 170 -15.27 -15.32 0.48
N ALA A 171 -14.78 -15.88 -0.62
CA ALA A 171 -13.37 -16.23 -0.79
C ALA A 171 -12.67 -15.14 -1.61
N THR A 172 -11.43 -14.78 -1.21
CA THR A 172 -10.63 -13.85 -1.99
C THR A 172 -9.12 -13.97 -1.75
N HIS A 173 -8.34 -13.71 -2.80
CA HIS A 173 -6.91 -13.46 -2.77
C HIS A 173 -6.57 -11.96 -2.74
N SER A 174 -7.57 -11.07 -2.86
CA SER A 174 -7.32 -9.64 -2.92
C SER A 174 -7.17 -9.01 -1.52
N PRO A 175 -6.07 -8.27 -1.27
CA PRO A 175 -5.93 -7.48 -0.04
C PRO A 175 -6.96 -6.34 0.06
N PHE A 176 -7.50 -5.87 -1.07
CA PHE A 176 -8.48 -4.76 -1.10
C PHE A 176 -9.90 -5.19 -0.71
N MET A 177 -10.14 -6.51 -0.71
CA MET A 177 -11.42 -7.12 -0.36
C MET A 177 -11.54 -7.45 1.13
N ILE A 178 -10.48 -7.28 1.94
CA ILE A 178 -10.51 -7.57 3.37
C ILE A 178 -10.90 -6.30 4.15
N PHE A 179 -12.07 -6.30 4.79
CA PHE A 179 -12.58 -5.15 5.56
C PHE A 179 -12.84 -5.43 7.05
N ASP A 180 -12.76 -6.68 7.47
CA ASP A 180 -12.91 -7.10 8.86
C ASP A 180 -11.82 -8.12 9.22
N TYR A 181 -10.96 -7.73 10.15
CA TYR A 181 -9.84 -8.53 10.63
C TYR A 181 -10.14 -9.15 12.00
N THR A 182 -11.38 -9.07 12.48
CA THR A 182 -11.79 -9.68 13.75
C THR A 182 -11.58 -11.20 13.68
N PRO A 183 -10.90 -11.81 14.68
CA PRO A 183 -10.72 -13.26 14.70
C PRO A 183 -12.05 -14.00 14.56
N GLY A 184 -12.12 -14.96 13.64
CA GLY A 184 -13.34 -15.68 13.29
C GLY A 184 -14.11 -15.13 12.09
N ASN A 185 -13.97 -13.84 11.76
CA ASN A 185 -14.54 -13.25 10.54
C ASN A 185 -13.59 -13.34 9.34
N LEU A 186 -12.28 -13.38 9.60
CA LEU A 186 -11.25 -13.71 8.62
C LEU A 186 -10.76 -15.14 8.85
N LEU A 187 -10.99 -16.01 7.88
CA LEU A 187 -10.52 -17.40 7.90
C LEU A 187 -9.43 -17.55 6.83
N VAL A 188 -8.28 -18.05 7.25
CA VAL A 188 -7.20 -18.38 6.33
C VAL A 188 -7.25 -19.87 6.01
N VAL A 189 -7.15 -20.20 4.72
CA VAL A 189 -7.19 -21.58 4.24
C VAL A 189 -5.90 -21.89 3.48
N GLU A 190 -5.19 -22.92 3.92
CA GLU A 190 -3.96 -23.41 3.28
C GLU A 190 -4.11 -24.86 2.84
N LEU A 191 -3.32 -25.26 1.84
CA LEU A 191 -3.19 -26.68 1.47
C LEU A 191 -2.11 -27.34 2.33
N ASP A 192 -2.49 -28.31 3.15
CA ASP A 192 -1.55 -29.24 3.77
C ASP A 192 -0.95 -30.13 2.67
N LYS A 193 0.26 -29.79 2.22
CA LYS A 193 0.95 -30.52 1.13
C LYS A 193 1.24 -31.99 1.46
N LYS A 194 1.25 -32.39 2.75
CA LYS A 194 1.49 -33.77 3.16
C LYS A 194 0.20 -34.59 3.15
N LYS A 195 -0.89 -34.00 3.65
CA LYS A 195 -2.19 -34.68 3.75
C LYS A 195 -3.09 -34.47 2.53
N HIS A 196 -2.75 -33.51 1.67
CA HIS A 196 -3.60 -33.02 0.57
C HIS A 196 -4.99 -32.56 1.05
N LEU A 197 -5.06 -31.98 2.24
CA LEU A 197 -6.29 -31.47 2.86
C LEU A 197 -6.17 -29.97 3.12
N SER A 198 -7.31 -29.27 3.15
CA SER A 198 -7.37 -27.89 3.58
C SER A 198 -7.17 -27.77 5.08
N LYS A 199 -6.29 -26.87 5.49
CA LYS A 199 -6.09 -26.47 6.88
C LYS A 199 -6.62 -25.06 7.05
N ILE A 200 -7.54 -24.88 8.00
CA ILE A 200 -8.16 -23.59 8.29
C ILE A 200 -7.54 -23.01 9.55
N PHE A 201 -7.20 -21.73 9.51
CA PHE A 201 -6.69 -20.96 10.63
C PHE A 201 -7.67 -19.83 10.97
N TYR A 202 -8.19 -19.87 12.20
CA TYR A 202 -9.00 -18.78 12.78
C TYR A 202 -8.13 -17.62 13.28
N GLU A 203 -6.91 -17.94 13.71
CA GLU A 203 -5.85 -16.98 14.03
C GLU A 203 -4.94 -16.87 12.82
N TYR A 204 -5.24 -15.92 11.93
CA TYR A 204 -4.56 -15.77 10.65
C TYR A 204 -3.04 -15.48 10.77
N TRP A 205 -2.55 -14.98 11.91
CA TRP A 205 -1.11 -14.80 12.16
C TRP A 205 -0.33 -16.11 12.37
N LYS A 206 -1.01 -17.26 12.45
CA LYS A 206 -0.37 -18.59 12.49
C LYS A 206 -0.18 -19.21 11.09
N ALA A 207 -0.68 -18.55 10.05
CA ALA A 207 -0.52 -18.94 8.67
C ALA A 207 0.93 -18.73 8.18
N ASP A 208 1.27 -19.30 7.02
CA ASP A 208 2.53 -19.06 6.35
C ASP A 208 2.65 -17.61 5.81
N ASP A 209 3.90 -17.20 5.53
CA ASP A 209 4.19 -15.83 5.11
C ASP A 209 3.49 -15.45 3.80
N ALA A 210 3.35 -16.41 2.87
CA ALA A 210 2.70 -16.20 1.58
C ALA A 210 1.22 -15.87 1.74
N THR A 211 0.56 -16.51 2.70
CA THR A 211 -0.86 -16.31 3.00
C THR A 211 -1.09 -15.09 3.90
N LEU A 212 -0.13 -14.78 4.77
CA LEU A 212 -0.16 -13.59 5.62
C LEU A 212 0.08 -12.29 4.82
N THR A 213 0.83 -12.34 3.73
CA THR A 213 1.22 -11.15 2.94
C THR A 213 0.04 -10.30 2.45
N PRO A 214 -1.01 -10.85 1.80
CA PRO A 214 -2.19 -10.07 1.41
C PRO A 214 -2.90 -9.42 2.61
N ILE A 215 -2.95 -10.13 3.75
CA ILE A 215 -3.56 -9.61 4.98
C ILE A 215 -2.76 -8.41 5.49
N LEU A 216 -1.43 -8.49 5.48
CA LEU A 216 -0.56 -7.37 5.86
C LEU A 216 -0.72 -6.17 4.92
N TYR A 217 -0.88 -6.37 3.61
CA TYR A 217 -1.21 -5.28 2.69
C TYR A 217 -2.55 -4.63 3.00
N GLY A 218 -3.57 -5.45 3.29
CA GLY A 218 -4.88 -4.95 3.72
C GLY A 218 -4.81 -4.14 5.02
N LEU A 219 -4.11 -4.64 6.05
CA LEU A 219 -3.88 -3.94 7.32
C LEU A 219 -3.09 -2.65 7.13
N SER A 220 -2.11 -2.64 6.22
CA SER A 220 -1.26 -1.48 5.92
C SER A 220 -1.96 -0.40 5.08
N LYS A 221 -3.17 -0.67 4.57
CA LYS A 221 -3.96 0.29 3.79
C LYS A 221 -4.14 1.62 4.52
N GLY A 222 -4.37 1.59 5.83
CA GLY A 222 -4.53 2.80 6.65
C GLY A 222 -3.25 3.65 6.71
N LEU A 223 -2.08 3.00 6.77
CA LEU A 223 -0.77 3.68 6.74
C LEU A 223 -0.56 4.37 5.39
N VAL A 224 -0.82 3.67 4.28
CA VAL A 224 -0.70 4.25 2.92
C VAL A 224 -1.71 5.39 2.72
N GLY A 225 -2.93 5.23 3.22
CA GLY A 225 -3.95 6.28 3.21
C GLY A 225 -3.50 7.53 3.97
N SER A 226 -2.87 7.38 5.14
CA SER A 226 -2.37 8.52 5.93
C SER A 226 -1.26 9.32 5.24
N ILE A 227 -0.54 8.70 4.32
CA ILE A 227 0.54 9.34 3.55
C ILE A 227 -0.03 10.09 2.33
N THR A 228 -1.08 9.55 1.71
CA THR A 228 -1.65 10.06 0.45
C THR A 228 -2.84 11.00 0.64
N ASP A 229 -3.59 10.91 1.74
CA ASP A 229 -4.75 11.74 2.03
C ASP A 229 -4.37 13.05 2.74
N ARG A 230 -4.50 14.16 2.01
CA ARG A 230 -4.22 15.52 2.51
C ARG A 230 -5.22 15.99 3.58
N GLY A 231 -6.39 15.37 3.68
CA GLY A 231 -7.42 15.71 4.68
C GLY A 231 -7.03 15.37 6.12
N VAL A 232 -6.03 14.50 6.31
CA VAL A 232 -5.51 14.09 7.62
C VAL A 232 -4.51 15.12 8.20
N GLY A 233 -4.19 16.17 7.43
CA GLY A 233 -3.32 17.27 7.81
C GLY A 233 -1.86 17.03 7.42
N TYR A 234 -1.18 18.09 6.99
CA TYR A 234 0.25 18.03 6.72
C TYR A 234 1.01 17.84 8.04
N ASN A 235 1.78 16.75 8.16
CA ASN A 235 2.77 16.68 9.21
C ASN A 235 3.90 17.68 8.88
N SER A 236 3.91 18.84 9.54
CA SER A 236 4.94 19.87 9.34
C SER A 236 6.34 19.44 9.85
N ARG A 237 6.45 18.23 10.42
CA ARG A 237 7.71 17.69 10.92
C ARG A 237 8.60 17.31 9.73
N PRO A 238 9.92 17.55 9.83
CA PRO A 238 10.87 17.10 8.82
C PRO A 238 10.81 15.58 8.71
N LEU A 239 10.66 15.06 7.50
CA LEU A 239 10.65 13.65 7.18
C LEU A 239 12.02 13.27 6.60
N ILE A 240 12.55 12.14 7.04
CA ILE A 240 13.91 11.71 6.77
C ILE A 240 13.86 10.37 6.07
N ILE A 241 14.19 10.35 4.78
CA ILE A 241 14.37 9.12 4.01
C ILE A 241 15.77 8.58 4.29
N VAL A 242 15.88 7.29 4.61
CA VAL A 242 17.17 6.59 4.76
C VAL A 242 17.23 5.39 3.83
N GLU A 243 18.42 4.95 3.45
CA GLU A 243 18.59 3.91 2.43
C GLU A 243 18.16 2.52 2.89
N SER A 244 18.37 2.20 4.17
CA SER A 244 18.18 0.86 4.70
C SER A 244 17.40 0.80 6.01
N MET A 245 16.89 -0.39 6.34
CA MET A 245 16.27 -0.65 7.64
C MET A 245 17.29 -0.52 8.78
N SER A 246 18.56 -0.89 8.57
CA SER A 246 19.60 -0.75 9.59
C SER A 246 19.83 0.71 9.98
N ASP A 247 19.77 1.64 9.02
CA ASP A 247 19.95 3.07 9.32
C ASP A 247 18.80 3.59 10.21
N THR A 248 17.57 3.17 9.91
CA THR A 248 16.41 3.51 10.76
C THR A 248 16.55 2.93 12.17
N MET A 249 17.00 1.67 12.27
CA MET A 249 17.22 1.00 13.55
C MET A 249 18.32 1.70 14.37
N TYR A 250 19.45 2.01 13.75
CA TYR A 250 20.54 2.70 14.40
C TYR A 250 20.15 4.11 14.81
N LEU A 251 19.42 4.87 13.99
CA LEU A 251 18.91 6.18 14.39
C LEU A 251 18.05 6.00 15.65
N ASN A 252 16.99 5.20 15.60
CA ASN A 252 16.11 5.02 16.76
C ASN A 252 16.85 4.51 18.01
N ALA A 253 17.82 3.61 17.86
CA ALA A 253 18.63 3.12 18.97
C ALA A 253 19.54 4.22 19.53
N PHE A 254 20.28 4.94 18.69
CA PHE A 254 21.21 5.97 19.15
C PHE A 254 20.50 7.20 19.73
N ASP A 255 19.29 7.53 19.27
CA ASP A 255 18.46 8.55 19.92
C ASP A 255 18.23 8.20 21.41
N LYS A 256 17.84 6.94 21.68
CA LYS A 256 17.69 6.41 23.05
C LYS A 256 19.01 6.32 23.80
N PHE A 257 20.12 6.02 23.12
CA PHE A 257 21.46 5.94 23.72
C PHE A 257 22.00 7.31 24.16
N LEU A 258 21.70 8.34 23.39
CA LEU A 258 22.18 9.70 23.61
C LEU A 258 21.39 10.43 24.69
N GLN A 259 20.06 10.20 24.77
CA GLN A 259 19.14 10.84 25.72
C GLN A 259 19.26 12.38 25.75
N ASP A 260 19.55 12.99 24.60
CA ASP A 260 19.71 14.44 24.47
C ASP A 260 18.46 15.05 23.80
N PRO A 261 17.55 15.68 24.57
CA PRO A 261 16.30 16.20 24.03
C PRO A 261 16.49 17.36 23.04
N ASN A 262 17.67 17.99 22.98
CA ASN A 262 17.90 19.13 22.08
C ASN A 262 18.20 18.72 20.64
N ILE A 263 18.60 17.47 20.44
CA ILE A 263 18.95 16.90 19.14
C ILE A 263 18.14 15.65 18.83
N SER A 264 17.31 15.20 19.78
CA SER A 264 16.52 13.99 19.63
C SER A 264 15.61 14.07 18.41
N MET A 265 15.54 12.96 17.69
CA MET A 265 14.69 12.80 16.53
C MET A 265 13.47 11.99 16.91
N ASN A 266 12.29 12.38 16.42
CA ASN A 266 11.12 11.54 16.56
C ASN A 266 11.26 10.34 15.60
N PRO A 267 11.27 9.09 16.09
CA PRO A 267 11.35 7.89 15.26
C PRO A 267 10.30 7.84 14.13
N LEU A 268 9.13 8.45 14.35
CA LEU A 268 8.04 8.51 13.38
C LEU A 268 8.34 9.39 12.15
N ASN A 269 9.44 10.13 12.19
CA ASN A 269 9.87 10.98 11.08
C ASN A 269 10.85 10.27 10.14
N VAL A 270 11.35 9.08 10.48
CA VAL A 270 12.32 8.33 9.68
C VAL A 270 11.58 7.30 8.84
N VAL A 271 11.81 7.30 7.53
CA VAL A 271 11.22 6.38 6.57
C VAL A 271 12.33 5.57 5.90
N PRO A 272 12.46 4.27 6.20
CA PRO A 272 13.39 3.41 5.50
C PRO A 272 12.92 3.18 4.06
N ALA A 273 13.82 3.38 3.10
CA ALA A 273 13.64 2.83 1.78
C ALA A 273 13.77 1.31 1.84
N TYR A 274 12.92 0.60 1.12
CA TYR A 274 13.00 -0.86 1.01
C TYR A 274 14.28 -1.31 0.28
N SER A 275 14.75 -0.48 -0.66
CA SER A 275 15.96 -0.68 -1.42
C SER A 275 16.53 0.68 -1.84
N LYS A 276 17.82 0.74 -2.21
CA LYS A 276 18.45 1.96 -2.75
C LYS A 276 17.67 2.56 -3.93
N ASN A 277 17.14 1.71 -4.82
CA ASN A 277 16.31 2.12 -5.95
C ASN A 277 14.98 2.80 -5.54
N SER A 278 14.53 2.59 -4.30
CA SER A 278 13.30 3.19 -3.76
C SER A 278 13.53 4.56 -3.12
N VAL A 279 14.78 4.93 -2.82
CA VAL A 279 15.14 6.20 -2.15
C VAL A 279 14.67 7.39 -2.98
N LEU A 280 15.03 7.43 -4.27
CA LEU A 280 14.66 8.52 -5.17
C LEU A 280 13.12 8.68 -5.32
N PRO A 281 12.35 7.66 -5.75
CA PRO A 281 10.92 7.82 -5.96
C PRO A 281 10.17 8.15 -4.66
N LEU A 282 10.55 7.57 -3.52
CA LEU A 282 9.96 7.93 -2.22
C LEU A 282 10.25 9.38 -1.85
N SER A 283 11.50 9.81 -2.01
CA SER A 283 11.90 11.21 -1.74
C SER A 283 11.09 12.17 -2.59
N ILE A 284 11.02 11.95 -3.91
CA ILE A 284 10.23 12.78 -4.84
C ILE A 284 8.75 12.77 -4.44
N PHE A 285 8.19 11.61 -4.10
CA PHE A 285 6.81 11.51 -3.66
C PHE A 285 6.56 12.42 -2.45
N TYR A 286 7.31 12.26 -1.35
CA TYR A 286 7.10 13.07 -0.15
C TYR A 286 7.33 14.57 -0.42
N HIS A 287 8.38 14.91 -1.16
CA HIS A 287 8.68 16.30 -1.51
C HIS A 287 7.56 16.96 -2.33
N THR A 288 7.05 16.29 -3.38
CA THR A 288 5.97 16.81 -4.24
C THR A 288 4.61 16.84 -3.54
N HIS A 289 4.43 16.07 -2.47
CA HIS A 289 3.24 16.08 -1.63
C HIS A 289 3.34 17.07 -0.45
N GLY A 290 4.36 17.95 -0.46
CA GLY A 290 4.47 19.08 0.48
C GLY A 290 5.15 18.74 1.80
N TYR A 291 5.72 17.54 1.94
CA TYR A 291 6.48 17.18 3.15
C TYR A 291 7.87 17.82 3.12
N ASN A 292 8.31 18.33 4.27
CA ASN A 292 9.67 18.83 4.46
C ASN A 292 10.66 17.66 4.49
N THR A 293 11.14 17.26 3.31
CA THR A 293 11.81 15.98 3.09
C THR A 293 13.33 16.15 3.05
N PHE A 294 14.04 15.31 3.81
CA PHE A 294 15.50 15.17 3.83
C PHE A 294 15.86 13.73 3.48
N VAL A 295 17.04 13.54 2.89
CA VAL A 295 17.52 12.22 2.47
C VAL A 295 18.91 12.01 3.07
N LEU A 296 19.08 10.96 3.85
CA LEU A 296 20.40 10.51 4.29
C LEU A 296 20.93 9.44 3.35
N LEU A 297 22.18 9.61 2.96
CA LEU A 297 22.86 8.76 1.99
C LEU A 297 24.22 8.28 2.51
N ASP A 298 24.51 7.02 2.22
CA ASP A 298 25.84 6.42 2.25
C ASP A 298 26.76 7.11 1.22
N ASN A 299 28.07 6.92 1.34
CA ASN A 299 29.05 7.49 0.41
C ASN A 299 29.57 6.45 -0.58
N ASP A 300 28.66 5.82 -1.33
CA ASP A 300 29.02 4.96 -2.46
C ASP A 300 28.59 5.53 -3.80
N TYR A 301 28.97 4.83 -4.87
CA TYR A 301 28.73 5.27 -6.24
C TYR A 301 27.23 5.42 -6.54
N GLU A 302 26.39 4.50 -6.07
CA GLU A 302 24.94 4.52 -6.32
C GLU A 302 24.28 5.68 -5.56
N SER A 303 24.64 5.88 -4.29
CA SER A 303 24.15 6.99 -3.48
C SER A 303 24.54 8.35 -4.07
N ASN A 304 25.74 8.48 -4.62
CA ASN A 304 26.16 9.70 -5.34
C ASN A 304 25.32 9.94 -6.62
N GLN A 305 24.96 8.90 -7.36
CA GLN A 305 24.05 9.04 -8.50
C GLN A 305 22.64 9.46 -8.07
N ILE A 306 22.13 8.87 -6.99
CA ILE A 306 20.82 9.25 -6.40
C ILE A 306 20.84 10.72 -5.99
N ALA A 307 21.91 11.20 -5.35
CA ALA A 307 22.05 12.60 -4.96
C ALA A 307 21.95 13.57 -6.16
N GLU A 308 22.63 13.27 -7.28
CA GLU A 308 22.53 14.10 -8.48
C GLU A 308 21.12 14.09 -9.09
N GLN A 309 20.45 12.93 -9.06
CA GLN A 309 19.06 12.82 -9.50
C GLN A 309 18.10 13.59 -8.57
N LEU A 310 18.33 13.61 -7.26
CA LEU A 310 17.56 14.40 -6.30
C LEU A 310 17.73 15.90 -6.57
N LYS A 311 18.95 16.39 -6.84
CA LYS A 311 19.20 17.80 -7.21
C LYS A 311 18.42 18.20 -8.47
N ASN A 312 18.42 17.33 -9.48
CA ASN A 312 17.62 17.53 -10.70
C ASN A 312 16.11 17.60 -10.43
N ASN A 313 15.65 17.02 -9.33
CA ASN A 313 14.27 17.05 -8.85
C ASN A 313 14.02 18.10 -7.76
N LYS A 314 14.79 19.20 -7.76
CA LYS A 314 14.60 20.39 -6.91
C LYS A 314 14.88 20.18 -5.41
N PHE A 315 15.62 19.14 -5.04
CA PHE A 315 16.19 19.06 -3.70
C PHE A 315 17.42 19.99 -3.60
N SER A 316 17.52 20.74 -2.51
CA SER A 316 18.73 21.53 -2.22
C SER A 316 19.83 20.67 -1.60
N ASP A 317 21.08 21.15 -1.65
CA ASP A 317 22.22 20.52 -0.96
C ASP A 317 22.01 20.42 0.55
N THR A 318 21.15 21.26 1.14
CA THR A 318 20.79 21.17 2.56
C THR A 318 19.84 20.02 2.87
N GLN A 319 19.04 19.55 1.89
CA GLN A 319 18.13 18.42 2.05
C GLN A 319 18.80 17.07 1.81
N ILE A 320 19.93 17.04 1.08
CA ILE A 320 20.71 15.84 0.79
C ILE A 320 21.88 15.77 1.77
N ILE A 321 21.88 14.76 2.64
CA ILE A 321 22.83 14.64 3.75
C ILE A 321 23.63 13.35 3.57
N PHE A 322 24.93 13.49 3.30
CA PHE A 322 25.85 12.37 3.40
C PHE A 322 26.36 12.23 4.83
N PHE A 323 26.69 11.00 5.23
CA PHE A 323 27.36 10.77 6.50
C PHE A 323 28.74 11.43 6.52
N GLU A 324 29.01 12.24 7.55
CA GLU A 324 30.27 12.97 7.70
C GLU A 324 30.70 13.13 9.16
N SER A 325 32.02 13.20 9.38
CA SER A 325 32.61 13.50 10.69
C SER A 325 33.84 14.39 10.51
N GLY A 326 33.81 15.58 11.14
CA GLY A 326 34.91 16.54 11.06
C GLY A 326 35.22 17.02 9.64
N GLY A 327 34.20 17.11 8.78
CA GLY A 327 34.32 17.52 7.38
C GLY A 327 34.78 16.42 6.42
N ASN A 328 35.03 15.20 6.91
CA ASN A 328 35.33 14.04 6.06
C ASN A 328 34.08 13.18 5.90
N LEU A 329 33.79 12.76 4.67
CA LEU A 329 32.70 11.82 4.39
C LEU A 329 33.03 10.44 4.97
N LEU A 330 32.03 9.82 5.59
CA LEU A 330 32.04 8.44 6.05
C LEU A 330 31.40 7.54 5.00
N GLN A 331 31.72 6.25 4.98
CA GLN A 331 31.13 5.33 4.00
C GLN A 331 29.67 5.05 4.33
N SER A 332 29.38 4.82 5.61
CA SER A 332 28.10 4.35 6.11
C SER A 332 27.85 4.79 7.56
N MET A 333 26.64 4.58 8.06
CA MET A 333 26.28 4.92 9.43
C MET A 333 27.14 4.17 10.47
N GLU A 334 27.57 2.96 10.16
CA GLU A 334 28.38 2.12 11.04
C GLU A 334 29.74 2.77 11.37
N ASP A 335 30.27 3.62 10.49
CA ASP A 335 31.56 4.29 10.67
C ASP A 335 31.55 5.40 11.75
N TYR A 336 30.38 5.77 12.26
CA TYR A 336 30.30 6.63 13.46
C TYR A 336 30.75 5.89 14.72
N MET A 337 30.68 4.56 14.74
CA MET A 337 31.15 3.76 15.86
C MET A 337 32.67 3.63 15.82
N ILE A 338 33.29 3.59 17.00
CA ILE A 338 34.69 3.20 17.11
C ILE A 338 34.83 1.74 16.68
N THR A 339 35.89 1.44 15.92
CA THR A 339 36.12 0.11 15.33
C THR A 339 36.04 -1.00 16.38
N GLU A 340 36.68 -0.80 17.53
CA GLU A 340 36.69 -1.75 18.63
C GLU A 340 35.29 -2.00 19.21
N ASP A 341 34.47 -0.95 19.31
CA ASP A 341 33.09 -1.06 19.82
C ASP A 341 32.20 -1.83 18.83
N TYR A 342 32.37 -1.57 17.53
CA TYR A 342 31.65 -2.28 16.48
C TYR A 342 32.09 -3.76 16.40
N LEU A 343 33.40 -4.02 16.46
CA LEU A 343 33.95 -5.38 16.44
C LEU A 343 33.54 -6.18 17.67
N TYR A 344 33.37 -5.56 18.83
CA TYR A 344 32.76 -6.23 19.97
C TYR A 344 31.39 -6.79 19.59
N ALA A 345 30.51 -5.99 18.97
CA ALA A 345 29.20 -6.45 18.55
C ALA A 345 29.27 -7.53 17.46
N VAL A 346 30.16 -7.39 16.48
CA VAL A 346 30.41 -8.40 15.44
C VAL A 346 30.79 -9.74 16.06
N ASN A 347 31.78 -9.74 16.96
CA ASN A 347 32.28 -10.94 17.62
C ASN A 347 31.21 -11.64 18.48
N GLN A 348 30.33 -10.87 19.12
CA GLN A 348 29.22 -11.43 19.88
C GLN A 348 28.10 -11.96 18.97
N THR A 349 27.85 -11.31 17.84
CA THR A 349 26.82 -11.73 16.86
C THR A 349 27.22 -13.03 16.17
N TYR A 350 28.49 -13.14 15.78
CA TYR A 350 29.03 -14.27 15.02
C TYR A 350 29.84 -15.26 15.85
N GLU A 351 29.75 -15.22 17.19
CA GLU A 351 30.58 -16.03 18.09
C GLU A 351 30.62 -17.52 17.72
N ILE A 352 29.46 -18.12 17.43
CA ILE A 352 29.36 -19.55 17.09
C ILE A 352 30.03 -19.84 15.75
N LYS A 353 29.84 -18.97 14.75
CA LYS A 353 30.41 -19.11 13.41
C LYS A 353 31.94 -18.98 13.46
N LEU A 354 32.43 -17.93 14.12
CA LEU A 354 33.86 -17.69 14.29
C LEU A 354 34.55 -18.85 15.01
N ARG A 355 33.99 -19.36 16.12
CA ARG A 355 34.59 -20.46 16.89
C ARG A 355 34.65 -21.78 16.14
N ARG A 356 33.67 -22.08 15.27
CA ARG A 356 33.69 -23.29 14.44
C ARG A 356 34.87 -23.31 13.50
N GLU A 357 35.21 -22.14 12.96
CA GLU A 357 36.32 -21.96 12.02
C GLU A 357 37.64 -21.58 12.72
N GLY A 358 37.73 -21.81 14.04
CA GLY A 358 38.97 -21.66 14.80
C GLY A 358 39.30 -20.22 15.25
N PHE A 359 38.42 -19.26 15.00
CA PHE A 359 38.60 -17.88 15.47
C PHE A 359 38.09 -17.71 16.90
N THR A 360 38.87 -17.03 17.73
CA THR A 360 38.41 -16.63 19.08
C THR A 360 37.62 -15.33 19.01
N ASN A 361 38.16 -14.31 18.36
CA ASN A 361 37.52 -13.04 18.03
C ASN A 361 38.26 -12.43 16.82
N LEU A 362 37.55 -11.71 15.96
CA LEU A 362 38.15 -10.82 14.97
C LEU A 362 38.77 -9.60 15.65
N THR A 363 40.03 -9.33 15.30
CA THR A 363 40.81 -8.19 15.77
C THR A 363 40.69 -7.00 14.82
N LYS A 364 41.08 -5.83 15.30
CA LYS A 364 41.09 -4.61 14.49
C LYS A 364 42.08 -4.72 13.34
N GLU A 365 43.25 -5.29 13.60
CA GLU A 365 44.33 -5.44 12.63
C GLU A 365 43.89 -6.35 11.47
N GLU A 366 43.24 -7.48 11.79
CA GLU A 366 42.70 -8.43 10.79
C GLU A 366 41.65 -7.78 9.90
N VAL A 367 40.84 -6.86 10.43
CA VAL A 367 39.78 -6.21 9.63
C VAL A 367 40.32 -5.04 8.84
N LEU A 368 41.19 -4.20 9.42
CA LEU A 368 41.67 -2.99 8.74
C LEU A 368 42.73 -3.25 7.66
N ILE A 369 43.36 -4.44 7.64
CA ILE A 369 44.39 -4.78 6.65
C ILE A 369 43.87 -4.75 5.20
N HIS A 370 42.57 -5.00 4.98
CA HIS A 370 41.99 -5.00 3.63
C HIS A 370 41.90 -3.59 3.01
N GLY A 371 42.02 -2.53 3.82
CA GLY A 371 42.07 -1.15 3.34
C GLY A 371 40.84 -0.69 2.55
N LYS A 372 39.69 -1.33 2.76
CA LYS A 372 38.41 -0.94 2.13
C LYS A 372 37.86 0.31 2.81
N LYS A 373 36.98 1.02 2.09
CA LYS A 373 36.32 2.23 2.59
C LYS A 373 35.24 1.86 3.60
N GLY A 374 35.46 2.16 4.87
CA GLY A 374 34.51 1.91 5.97
C GLY A 374 34.62 0.51 6.58
N ILE A 375 34.07 0.36 7.79
CA ILE A 375 34.20 -0.87 8.58
C ILE A 375 33.42 -2.04 7.98
N VAL A 376 32.23 -1.78 7.41
CA VAL A 376 31.38 -2.81 6.81
C VAL A 376 32.04 -3.43 5.58
N GLU A 377 32.64 -2.62 4.71
CA GLU A 377 33.30 -3.14 3.50
C GLU A 377 34.59 -3.91 3.83
N ASN A 378 35.28 -3.53 4.91
CA ASN A 378 36.41 -4.33 5.42
C ASN A 378 35.94 -5.69 5.95
N LEU A 379 34.84 -5.75 6.70
CA LEU A 379 34.28 -7.00 7.20
C LEU A 379 33.75 -7.90 6.08
N LYS A 380 33.10 -7.32 5.06
CA LYS A 380 32.71 -8.08 3.85
C LYS A 380 33.94 -8.68 3.17
N ALA A 381 35.07 -7.97 3.13
CA ALA A 381 36.31 -8.51 2.57
C ALA A 381 36.82 -9.72 3.38
N VAL A 382 36.81 -9.65 4.71
CA VAL A 382 37.12 -10.80 5.59
C VAL A 382 36.21 -11.99 5.26
N TRP A 383 34.90 -11.78 5.20
CA TRP A 383 33.94 -12.85 4.90
C TRP A 383 34.16 -13.48 3.53
N ASN A 384 34.48 -12.67 2.52
CA ASN A 384 34.75 -13.16 1.17
C ASN A 384 36.01 -14.04 1.11
N GLU A 385 37.04 -13.74 1.89
CA GLU A 385 38.24 -14.59 1.99
C GLU A 385 37.95 -15.95 2.64
N HIS A 386 36.89 -16.04 3.45
CA HIS A 386 36.41 -17.25 4.11
C HIS A 386 35.13 -17.84 3.47
N SER A 387 34.85 -17.48 2.21
CA SER A 387 33.65 -17.96 1.51
C SER A 387 33.63 -19.49 1.30
N ASP A 388 34.80 -20.13 1.26
CA ASP A 388 34.95 -21.59 1.20
C ASP A 388 34.72 -22.28 2.57
N ASP A 389 34.73 -21.52 3.68
CA ASP A 389 34.66 -22.02 5.06
C ASP A 389 33.22 -22.03 5.62
N ASP A 390 32.19 -22.10 4.76
CA ASP A 390 30.76 -22.02 5.15
C ASP A 390 30.38 -20.72 5.91
N TRP A 391 31.18 -19.65 5.80
CA TRP A 391 30.88 -18.36 6.45
C TRP A 391 29.64 -17.67 5.88
N GLY A 392 29.22 -18.00 4.66
CA GLY A 392 28.15 -17.31 3.95
C GLY A 392 28.48 -15.83 3.73
N GLU A 393 27.47 -14.96 3.81
CA GLU A 393 27.65 -13.50 3.65
C GLU A 393 27.69 -12.79 5.01
N PHE A 394 28.36 -11.64 5.04
CA PHE A 394 28.34 -10.76 6.21
C PHE A 394 27.05 -9.94 6.23
N GLU A 395 26.18 -10.17 7.23
CA GLU A 395 24.89 -9.49 7.37
C GLU A 395 25.00 -8.36 8.42
N LYS A 396 25.23 -7.12 7.96
CA LYS A 396 25.35 -5.96 8.85
C LYS A 396 24.09 -5.73 9.71
N GLU A 397 22.93 -6.15 9.22
CA GLU A 397 21.63 -6.06 9.88
C GLU A 397 21.57 -6.91 11.16
N GLU A 398 22.26 -8.05 11.23
CA GLU A 398 22.33 -8.85 12.46
C GLU A 398 23.10 -8.13 13.56
N VAL A 399 24.23 -7.51 13.19
CA VAL A 399 25.03 -6.69 14.11
C VAL A 399 24.24 -5.47 14.57
N CYS A 400 23.50 -4.81 13.65
CA CYS A 400 22.60 -3.71 13.97
C CYS A 400 21.52 -4.11 14.98
N ARG A 401 20.88 -5.28 14.80
CA ARG A 401 19.90 -5.83 15.77
C ARG A 401 20.53 -6.06 17.13
N TYR A 402 21.74 -6.64 17.18
CA TYR A 402 22.45 -6.86 18.43
C TYR A 402 22.70 -5.54 19.18
N ILE A 403 23.29 -4.55 18.50
CA ILE A 403 23.60 -3.24 19.10
C ILE A 403 22.32 -2.55 19.57
N SER A 404 21.30 -2.49 18.70
CA SER A 404 20.01 -1.86 18.99
C SER A 404 19.32 -2.50 20.20
N SER A 405 19.37 -3.84 20.30
CA SER A 405 18.84 -4.60 21.44
C SER A 405 19.59 -4.27 22.73
N LYS A 406 20.93 -4.24 22.72
CA LYS A 406 21.73 -3.91 23.90
C LYS A 406 21.48 -2.47 24.37
N ILE A 407 21.32 -1.52 23.44
CA ILE A 407 20.95 -0.15 23.78
C ILE A 407 19.55 -0.12 24.42
N ALA A 408 18.58 -0.81 23.81
CA ALA A 408 17.20 -0.85 24.30
C ALA A 408 17.11 -1.39 25.75
N LEU A 409 17.94 -2.38 26.08
CA LEU A 409 18.05 -3.00 27.40
C LEU A 409 18.94 -2.23 28.40
N GLY A 410 19.58 -1.14 27.99
CA GLY A 410 20.54 -0.41 28.84
C GLY A 410 21.84 -1.19 29.11
N ALA A 411 22.16 -2.19 28.30
CA ALA A 411 23.29 -3.10 28.44
C ALA A 411 24.39 -2.87 27.38
N ALA A 412 24.41 -1.70 26.73
CA ALA A 412 25.39 -1.33 25.72
C ALA A 412 26.68 -0.72 26.32
N THR A 413 27.21 -1.33 27.39
CA THR A 413 28.42 -0.83 28.09
C THR A 413 29.69 -0.92 27.25
N PHE A 414 29.67 -1.69 26.16
CA PHE A 414 30.76 -1.80 25.20
C PHE A 414 30.86 -0.57 24.27
N LEU A 415 29.81 0.26 24.18
CA LEU A 415 29.86 1.51 23.42
C LEU A 415 30.55 2.59 24.25
N THR A 416 31.71 3.04 23.78
CA THR A 416 32.53 4.04 24.45
C THR A 416 31.94 5.44 24.35
N GLU A 417 32.42 6.35 25.21
CA GLU A 417 32.07 7.78 25.11
C GLU A 417 32.47 8.39 23.76
N LYS A 418 33.56 7.89 23.14
CA LYS A 418 33.94 8.33 21.79
C LYS A 418 32.89 7.98 20.74
N THR A 419 32.33 6.77 20.79
CA THR A 419 31.21 6.38 19.92
C THR A 419 29.98 7.24 20.22
N ARG A 420 29.69 7.51 21.50
CA ARG A 420 28.62 8.42 21.90
C ARG A 420 28.79 9.83 21.32
N ASP A 421 29.99 10.39 21.35
CA ASP A 421 30.25 11.74 20.85
C ASP A 421 30.20 11.82 19.31
N ARG A 422 30.70 10.78 18.62
CA ARG A 422 30.60 10.67 17.16
C ARG A 422 29.15 10.55 16.70
N THR A 423 28.38 9.66 17.32
CA THR A 423 26.94 9.52 17.02
C THR A 423 26.17 10.79 17.36
N ARG A 424 26.48 11.49 18.46
CA ARG A 424 25.90 12.82 18.76
C ARG A 424 26.15 13.83 17.62
N THR A 425 27.31 13.76 16.97
CA THR A 425 27.67 14.65 15.85
C THR A 425 26.75 14.43 14.65
N LEU A 426 26.40 13.18 14.31
CA LEU A 426 25.42 12.87 13.26
C LEU A 426 24.09 13.61 13.50
N TYR A 427 23.53 13.47 14.70
CA TYR A 427 22.27 14.12 15.06
C TYR A 427 22.34 15.64 14.96
N ARG A 428 23.46 16.24 15.37
CA ARG A 428 23.69 17.69 15.23
C ARG A 428 23.71 18.12 13.78
N ILE A 429 24.42 17.39 12.91
CA ILE A 429 24.48 17.69 11.47
C ILE A 429 23.06 17.67 10.89
N ILE A 430 22.28 16.63 11.16
CA ILE A 430 20.92 16.55 10.61
C ILE A 430 20.05 17.70 11.15
N ALA A 431 20.09 17.97 12.45
CA ALA A 431 19.34 19.08 13.05
C ALA A 431 19.77 20.46 12.52
N GLU A 432 21.06 20.66 12.24
CA GLU A 432 21.59 21.87 11.60
C GLU A 432 21.08 22.03 10.17
N ARG A 433 21.14 20.97 9.36
CA ARG A 433 20.64 20.97 7.98
C ARG A 433 19.13 21.28 7.92
N ILE A 434 18.35 20.67 8.82
CA ILE A 434 16.92 20.95 8.96
C ILE A 434 16.68 22.43 9.27
N ARG A 435 17.39 22.98 10.25
CA ARG A 435 17.25 24.41 10.64
C ARG A 435 17.69 25.35 9.53
N GLN A 436 18.78 25.04 8.82
CA GLN A 436 19.25 25.81 7.68
C GLN A 436 18.19 25.89 6.59
N TYR A 437 17.61 24.74 6.22
CA TYR A 437 16.54 24.68 5.21
C TYR A 437 15.30 25.48 5.63
N GLN A 438 14.87 25.35 6.89
CA GLN A 438 13.72 26.09 7.42
C GLN A 438 13.93 27.62 7.42
N ASN A 439 15.17 28.08 7.55
CA ASN A 439 15.50 29.51 7.53
C ASN A 439 15.60 30.07 6.11
N THR A 440 15.94 29.25 5.12
CA THR A 440 16.07 29.66 3.71
C THR A 440 14.77 29.60 2.92
N THR A 441 13.80 28.79 3.37
CA THR A 441 12.52 28.60 2.66
C THR A 441 11.47 29.59 3.20
N PRO A 442 10.92 30.52 2.38
CA PRO A 442 9.89 31.44 2.83
C PRO A 442 8.67 30.69 3.35
N LYS A 443 8.11 31.12 4.48
CA LYS A 443 6.89 30.55 5.10
C LYS A 443 5.67 30.49 4.17
N GLU A 444 5.69 31.21 3.04
CA GLU A 444 4.58 31.31 2.09
C GLU A 444 4.38 30.06 1.21
N GLN A 445 5.33 29.13 1.11
CA GLN A 445 5.10 27.87 0.37
C GLN A 445 4.25 26.84 1.12
N PHE A 446 3.96 27.07 2.40
CA PHE A 446 3.07 26.21 3.21
C PHE A 446 1.64 26.74 3.30
N SER A 447 1.34 27.86 2.63
CA SER A 447 0.02 28.46 2.54
C SER A 447 -0.38 28.56 1.07
N ASN A 448 -1.04 27.52 0.55
CA ASN A 448 -1.97 27.48 -0.59
C ASN A 448 -2.20 25.98 -0.87
N GLU A 449 -3.40 25.40 -0.88
CA GLU A 449 -4.69 25.90 -1.36
C GLU A 449 -5.84 25.44 -0.45
N SER A 450 -6.92 26.21 -0.52
CA SER A 450 -8.19 26.08 0.23
C SER A 450 -9.03 24.88 -0.19
#